data_AF-T0Y5J9-F1
#
_entry.id   AF-T0Y5J9-F1
#
_cell.length_a   1.000
_cell.length_b   1.000
_cell.length_c   1.000
_cell.angle_alpha   90.00
_cell.angle_beta   90.00
_cell.angle_gamma   90.00
#
_symmetry.space_group_name_H-M   'P 1'
#
loop_
_entity.id
_entity.type
_entity.pdbx_description
1 polymer ?
#
loop_
_entity_poly.entity_id
_entity_poly.type
_entity_poly.pdbx_seq_one_letter_code
_entity_poly.pdbx_strand_id
1 'polypeptide(L)'
;GVPLPRDPELVLPVWTPGSYLVREFSRNLRDLRVVTPSGTPLPVRKVAKNRWRIEREAGESPFTVSYHVFGHDLSCHDVDVTPEHLYGNGAALFCAVEGTQALPLELTVEAPAGWKVTCELEEVGRDPWRFRARDYDELVDSPIDAGTGAELTFQVEGVAHRALLCGEGGNYAPDRLKEDLSRIVSAT
;
A
#
# COMPACT_ATOMS: atom_id res chain seq x y z
N GLY A 1 7.28 -13.76 -16.39
CA GLY A 1 7.96 -12.65 -15.69
C GLY A 1 9.07 -12.11 -16.55
N VAL A 2 9.43 -10.84 -16.36
CA VAL A 2 10.57 -10.22 -17.05
C VAL A 2 11.87 -10.71 -16.40
N PRO A 3 12.91 -11.10 -17.16
CA PRO A 3 14.20 -11.45 -16.59
C PRO A 3 14.79 -10.25 -15.85
N LEU A 4 15.18 -10.45 -14.59
CA LEU A 4 15.87 -9.43 -13.81
C LEU A 4 17.36 -9.37 -14.16
N PRO A 5 17.97 -8.18 -14.09
CA PRO A 5 19.41 -8.05 -14.27
C PRO A 5 20.18 -8.81 -13.17
N ARG A 6 21.49 -8.93 -13.37
CA ARG A 6 22.41 -9.36 -12.31
C ARG A 6 22.31 -8.36 -11.16
N ASP A 7 22.30 -8.89 -9.95
CA ASP A 7 22.20 -8.13 -8.71
C ASP A 7 21.06 -7.07 -8.67
N PRO A 8 19.77 -7.46 -8.79
CA PRO A 8 18.67 -6.51 -8.82
C PRO A 8 18.59 -5.70 -7.51
N GLU A 9 18.16 -4.44 -7.64
CA GLU A 9 17.96 -3.54 -6.51
C GLU A 9 16.49 -3.39 -6.13
N LEU A 10 16.23 -3.45 -4.83
CA LEU A 10 14.98 -3.04 -4.21
C LEU A 10 15.10 -1.59 -3.78
N VAL A 11 14.07 -0.80 -4.04
CA VAL A 11 14.00 0.63 -3.71
C VAL A 11 12.69 0.91 -2.98
N LEU A 12 12.77 1.52 -1.82
CA LEU A 12 11.61 2.11 -1.15
C LEU A 12 11.55 3.62 -1.44
N PRO A 13 10.38 4.20 -1.76
CA PRO A 13 10.24 5.64 -1.94
C PRO A 13 10.72 6.44 -0.72
N VAL A 14 11.08 7.69 -0.96
CA VAL A 14 11.50 8.65 0.09
C VAL A 14 10.57 9.86 0.15
N TRP A 15 9.43 9.82 -0.51
CA TRP A 15 8.39 10.83 -0.52
C TRP A 15 7.12 10.20 -1.11
N THR A 16 6.00 10.90 -1.04
CA THR A 16 4.71 10.46 -1.60
C THR A 16 4.11 11.60 -2.43
N PRO A 17 3.45 11.32 -3.57
CA PRO A 17 2.72 12.33 -4.34
C PRO A 17 1.83 13.21 -3.44
N GLY A 18 1.78 14.51 -3.75
CA GLY A 18 1.09 15.50 -2.91
C GLY A 18 1.85 15.97 -1.67
N SER A 19 2.98 15.34 -1.30
CA SER A 19 3.84 15.75 -0.17
C SER A 19 5.32 15.84 -0.58
N TYR A 20 5.75 17.04 -0.97
CA TYR A 20 7.10 17.30 -1.50
C TYR A 20 8.18 17.48 -0.41
N LEU A 21 8.20 16.58 0.58
CA LEU A 21 9.22 16.57 1.62
C LEU A 21 9.82 15.16 1.74
N VAL A 22 11.15 15.08 1.63
CA VAL A 22 11.89 13.83 1.78
C VAL A 22 11.65 13.24 3.17
N ARG A 23 11.18 12.00 3.20
CA ARG A 23 10.94 11.15 4.37
C ARG A 23 11.92 9.98 4.39
N GLU A 24 12.10 9.42 5.57
CA GLU A 24 12.91 8.23 5.78
C GLU A 24 12.04 7.00 6.10
N PHE A 25 11.06 6.66 5.23
CA PHE A 25 10.18 5.48 5.43
C PHE A 25 10.96 4.19 5.71
N SER A 26 12.12 4.04 5.07
CA SER A 26 13.03 2.91 5.26
C SER A 26 13.50 2.67 6.71
N ARG A 27 13.32 3.64 7.63
CA ARG A 27 13.59 3.48 9.07
C ARG A 27 12.57 2.54 9.74
N ASN A 28 11.38 2.44 9.18
CA ASN A 28 10.27 1.61 9.67
C ASN A 28 10.39 0.16 9.18
N LEU A 29 11.21 -0.11 8.15
CA LEU A 29 11.40 -1.43 7.57
C LEU A 29 12.37 -2.28 8.43
N ARG A 30 11.94 -3.49 8.81
CA ARG A 30 12.67 -4.42 9.67
C ARG A 30 12.72 -5.82 9.06
N ASP A 31 13.74 -6.58 9.44
CA ASP A 31 13.89 -8.00 9.11
C ASP A 31 13.79 -8.36 7.61
N LEU A 32 14.30 -7.50 6.73
CA LEU A 32 14.29 -7.77 5.29
C LEU A 32 15.04 -9.07 4.98
N ARG A 33 14.34 -10.01 4.35
CA ARG A 33 14.86 -11.31 3.91
C ARG A 33 14.48 -11.55 2.47
N VAL A 34 15.35 -12.27 1.77
CA VAL A 34 15.13 -12.68 0.38
C VAL A 34 15.39 -14.18 0.27
N VAL A 35 14.45 -14.91 -0.32
CA VAL A 35 14.52 -16.36 -0.50
C VAL A 35 14.15 -16.77 -1.92
N THR A 36 14.75 -17.85 -2.41
CA THR A 36 14.35 -18.52 -3.66
C THR A 36 13.03 -19.28 -3.46
N PRO A 37 12.41 -19.83 -4.53
CA PRO A 37 11.17 -20.60 -4.41
C PRO A 37 11.37 -21.92 -3.66
N SER A 38 12.61 -22.42 -3.56
CA SER A 38 12.99 -23.57 -2.75
C SER A 38 13.23 -23.22 -1.27
N GLY A 39 13.05 -21.95 -0.87
CA GLY A 39 13.30 -21.46 0.48
C GLY A 39 14.77 -21.20 0.80
N THR A 40 15.65 -21.21 -0.19
CA THR A 40 17.09 -20.94 0.00
C THR A 40 17.31 -19.43 0.18
N PRO A 41 17.96 -18.98 1.26
CA PRO A 41 18.25 -17.55 1.43
C PRO A 41 19.18 -17.02 0.35
N LEU A 42 18.87 -15.83 -0.17
CA LEU A 42 19.76 -15.07 -1.06
C LEU A 42 20.46 -13.96 -0.25
N PRO A 43 21.76 -13.71 -0.45
CA PRO A 43 22.44 -12.59 0.21
C PRO A 43 21.83 -11.26 -0.22
N VAL A 44 21.57 -10.39 0.75
CA VAL A 44 21.05 -9.05 0.50
C VAL A 44 21.86 -8.04 1.30
N ARG A 45 22.28 -6.96 0.63
CA ARG A 45 23.08 -5.89 1.24
C ARG A 45 22.39 -4.55 1.08
N LYS A 46 22.34 -3.78 2.16
CA LYS A 46 21.84 -2.39 2.11
C LYS A 46 22.90 -1.51 1.45
N VAL A 47 22.59 -0.91 0.30
CA VAL A 47 23.53 -0.10 -0.50
C VAL A 47 23.27 1.41 -0.38
N ALA A 48 22.07 1.80 0.05
CA ALA A 48 21.72 3.16 0.42
C ALA A 48 20.65 3.17 1.52
N LYS A 49 20.25 4.36 2.02
CA LYS A 49 19.25 4.48 3.09
C LYS A 49 17.94 3.73 2.77
N ASN A 50 17.50 3.79 1.51
CA ASN A 50 16.26 3.22 0.99
C ASN A 50 16.48 2.16 -0.10
N ARG A 51 17.69 1.62 -0.24
CA ARG A 51 18.04 0.66 -1.31
C ARG A 51 18.76 -0.57 -0.79
N TRP A 52 18.37 -1.72 -1.33
CA TRP A 52 18.96 -3.02 -1.02
C TRP A 52 19.30 -3.75 -2.31
N ARG A 53 20.48 -4.35 -2.38
CA ARG A 53 20.92 -5.15 -3.53
C ARG A 53 20.90 -6.62 -3.17
N ILE A 54 20.27 -7.41 -4.03
CA ILE A 54 20.15 -8.86 -3.89
C ILE A 54 21.25 -9.51 -4.72
N GLU A 55 22.15 -10.27 -4.11
CA GLU A 55 23.27 -10.89 -4.83
C GLU A 55 22.79 -12.15 -5.57
N ARG A 56 22.76 -12.11 -6.90
CA ARG A 56 22.32 -13.22 -7.76
C ARG A 56 22.66 -12.98 -9.24
N GLU A 57 22.77 -14.07 -10.00
CA GLU A 57 23.00 -13.97 -11.44
C GLU A 57 21.75 -13.54 -12.21
N ALA A 58 21.97 -12.98 -13.40
CA ALA A 58 20.90 -12.53 -14.28
C ALA A 58 20.03 -13.71 -14.73
N GLY A 59 18.71 -13.50 -14.80
CA GLY A 59 17.78 -14.50 -15.35
C GLY A 59 17.56 -15.76 -14.49
N GLU A 60 18.09 -15.82 -13.26
CA GLU A 60 17.80 -16.90 -12.31
C GLU A 60 16.30 -16.95 -11.92
N SER A 61 15.89 -18.01 -11.21
CA SER A 61 14.52 -18.24 -10.75
C SER A 61 13.95 -17.07 -9.91
N PRO A 62 12.61 -16.87 -9.89
CA PRO A 62 11.97 -15.84 -9.07
C PRO A 62 12.40 -15.90 -7.61
N PHE A 63 12.29 -14.80 -6.87
CA PHE A 63 12.54 -14.77 -5.43
C PHE A 63 11.40 -14.06 -4.70
N THR A 64 11.30 -14.32 -3.40
CA THR A 64 10.35 -13.66 -2.50
C THR A 64 11.13 -12.75 -1.55
N VAL A 65 10.67 -11.51 -1.43
CA VAL A 65 11.15 -10.55 -0.45
C VAL A 65 10.12 -10.47 0.68
N SER A 66 10.55 -10.56 1.92
CA SER A 66 9.71 -10.34 3.10
C SER A 66 10.36 -9.37 4.06
N TYR A 67 9.55 -8.56 4.72
CA TYR A 67 9.97 -7.58 5.72
C TYR A 67 8.77 -7.19 6.60
N HIS A 68 9.06 -6.61 7.76
CA HIS A 68 8.06 -5.96 8.60
C HIS A 68 8.14 -4.44 8.42
N VAL A 69 7.00 -3.76 8.52
CA VAL A 69 6.92 -2.29 8.55
C VAL A 69 6.32 -1.88 9.89
N PHE A 70 7.03 -1.05 10.64
CA PHE A 70 6.49 -0.42 11.85
C PHE A 70 5.50 0.68 11.46
N GLY A 71 4.25 0.56 11.92
CA GLY A 71 3.20 1.55 11.68
C GLY A 71 2.66 2.10 13.00
N HIS A 72 2.89 3.39 13.25
CA HIS A 72 2.36 4.13 14.40
C HIS A 72 2.43 5.64 14.14
N ASP A 73 2.12 6.06 12.92
CA ASP A 73 2.09 7.45 12.49
C ASP A 73 0.75 7.72 11.79
N LEU A 74 -0.20 8.28 12.55
CA LEU A 74 -1.53 8.65 12.05
C LEU A 74 -1.44 9.91 11.17
N SER A 75 -1.01 9.72 9.92
CA SER A 75 -0.93 10.73 8.88
C SER A 75 -1.28 10.14 7.50
N CYS A 76 -1.63 11.00 6.54
CA CYS A 76 -1.95 10.57 5.17
C CYS A 76 -0.73 10.12 4.34
N HIS A 77 0.47 10.15 4.91
CA HIS A 77 1.72 9.92 4.18
C HIS A 77 2.55 8.76 4.71
N ASP A 78 2.16 8.15 5.83
CA ASP A 78 2.89 7.04 6.46
C ASP A 78 1.92 5.87 6.73
N VAL A 79 2.29 5.00 7.67
CA VAL A 79 1.51 3.82 8.07
C VAL A 79 1.08 3.97 9.52
N ASP A 80 -0.21 3.75 9.78
CA ASP A 80 -0.75 3.61 11.13
C ASP A 80 -1.47 2.26 11.26
N VAL A 81 -1.21 1.57 12.35
CA VAL A 81 -1.86 0.29 12.66
C VAL A 81 -2.27 0.30 14.12
N THR A 82 -3.55 0.04 14.34
CA THR A 82 -4.17 -0.16 15.66
C THR A 82 -4.88 -1.52 15.69
N PRO A 83 -5.39 -1.97 16.84
CA PRO A 83 -6.16 -3.21 16.91
C PRO A 83 -7.48 -3.19 16.11
N GLU A 84 -7.95 -2.01 15.67
CA GLU A 84 -9.22 -1.83 14.97
C GLU A 84 -9.08 -1.26 13.54
N HIS A 85 -7.92 -0.72 13.19
CA HIS A 85 -7.71 0.01 11.95
C HIS A 85 -6.28 -0.10 11.42
N LEU A 86 -6.14 -0.10 10.10
CA LEU A 86 -4.91 0.06 9.36
C LEU A 86 -5.12 1.14 8.30
N TYR A 87 -4.24 2.13 8.33
CA TYR A 87 -4.01 3.03 7.21
C TYR A 87 -2.61 2.78 6.67
N GLY A 88 -2.51 2.57 5.36
CA GLY A 88 -1.25 2.26 4.70
C GLY A 88 -1.05 3.09 3.44
N ASN A 89 -0.16 4.08 3.49
CA ASN A 89 0.32 4.72 2.27
C ASN A 89 1.27 3.79 1.50
N GLY A 90 0.98 3.54 0.21
CA GLY A 90 1.73 2.58 -0.59
C GLY A 90 3.22 2.93 -0.73
N ALA A 91 3.58 4.21 -0.73
CA ALA A 91 4.98 4.67 -0.79
C ALA A 91 5.77 4.32 0.48
N ALA A 92 5.10 4.17 1.62
CA ALA A 92 5.70 3.74 2.88
C ALA A 92 5.71 2.21 3.06
N LEU A 93 4.89 1.48 2.29
CA LEU A 93 4.71 0.03 2.40
C LEU A 93 5.51 -0.79 1.37
N PHE A 94 5.51 -0.38 0.10
CA PHE A 94 5.91 -1.26 -1.00
C PHE A 94 7.28 -0.90 -1.57
N CYS A 95 8.23 -1.82 -1.52
CA CYS A 95 9.45 -1.69 -2.30
C CYS A 95 9.18 -1.98 -3.79
N ALA A 96 9.81 -1.21 -4.69
CA ALA A 96 9.92 -1.56 -6.10
C ALA A 96 11.18 -2.37 -6.37
N VAL A 97 11.15 -3.24 -7.38
CA VAL A 97 12.38 -3.71 -8.05
C VAL A 97 12.74 -2.70 -9.13
N GLU A 98 13.97 -2.20 -9.12
CA GLU A 98 14.41 -1.19 -10.09
C GLU A 98 14.36 -1.75 -11.52
N GLY A 99 13.74 -0.99 -12.43
CA GLY A 99 13.55 -1.38 -13.82
C GLY A 99 12.24 -2.14 -14.10
N THR A 100 11.43 -2.44 -13.07
CA THR A 100 10.14 -3.14 -13.24
C THR A 100 8.92 -2.28 -12.93
N GLN A 101 9.09 -0.98 -12.71
CA GLN A 101 8.01 -0.10 -12.23
C GLN A 101 6.82 -0.03 -13.19
N ALA A 102 7.03 -0.21 -14.49
CA ALA A 102 5.97 -0.18 -15.50
C ALA A 102 5.21 -1.51 -15.67
N LEU A 103 5.53 -2.53 -14.86
CA LEU A 103 4.83 -3.83 -14.94
C LEU A 103 3.57 -3.80 -14.08
N PRO A 104 2.49 -4.47 -14.52
CA PRO A 104 1.30 -4.63 -13.70
C PRO A 104 1.60 -5.42 -12.44
N LEU A 105 0.96 -5.03 -11.34
CA LEU A 105 1.12 -5.66 -10.02
C LEU A 105 -0.22 -6.16 -9.50
N GLU A 106 -0.17 -7.24 -8.72
CA GLU A 106 -1.29 -7.72 -7.92
C GLU A 106 -0.99 -7.49 -6.45
N LEU A 107 -1.91 -6.82 -5.77
CA LEU A 107 -1.87 -6.60 -4.33
C LEU A 107 -2.83 -7.60 -3.68
N THR A 108 -2.33 -8.40 -2.76
CA THR A 108 -3.16 -9.21 -1.87
C THR A 108 -3.10 -8.65 -0.45
N VAL A 109 -4.27 -8.42 0.15
CA VAL A 109 -4.40 -7.94 1.52
C VAL A 109 -5.09 -9.01 2.36
N GLU A 110 -4.33 -9.56 3.30
CA GLU A 110 -4.83 -10.46 4.33
C GLU A 110 -5.18 -9.65 5.57
N ALA A 111 -6.47 -9.46 5.80
CA ALA A 111 -6.98 -8.68 6.94
C ALA A 111 -7.54 -9.61 8.03
N PRO A 112 -7.57 -9.17 9.31
CA PRO A 112 -8.26 -9.90 10.36
C PRO A 112 -9.73 -10.19 10.02
N ALA A 113 -10.28 -11.25 10.62
CA ALA A 113 -11.68 -11.61 10.40
C ALA A 113 -12.61 -10.45 10.80
N GLY A 114 -13.59 -10.16 9.93
CA GLY A 114 -14.56 -9.07 10.13
C GLY A 114 -14.08 -7.70 9.67
N TRP A 115 -12.80 -7.53 9.32
CA TRP A 115 -12.31 -6.29 8.73
C TRP A 115 -12.75 -6.17 7.26
N LYS A 116 -13.10 -4.94 6.87
CA LYS A 116 -13.25 -4.56 5.47
C LYS A 116 -11.95 -3.92 5.00
N VAL A 117 -11.58 -4.15 3.75
CA VAL A 117 -10.46 -3.49 3.09
C VAL A 117 -11.02 -2.59 2.00
N THR A 118 -10.55 -1.35 1.94
CA THR A 118 -10.80 -0.41 0.87
C THR A 118 -9.48 0.03 0.26
N CYS A 119 -9.44 0.01 -1.06
CA CYS A 119 -8.37 0.53 -1.89
C CYS A 119 -9.00 1.08 -3.18
N GLU A 120 -8.37 2.04 -3.82
CA GLU A 120 -8.85 2.65 -5.08
C GLU A 120 -8.53 1.79 -6.30
N LEU A 121 -7.63 0.80 -6.15
CA LEU A 121 -7.26 -0.14 -7.19
C LEU A 121 -8.44 -1.00 -7.66
N GLU A 122 -8.31 -1.55 -8.88
CA GLU A 122 -9.28 -2.51 -9.44
C GLU A 122 -9.36 -3.73 -8.52
N GLU A 123 -10.52 -3.95 -7.89
CA GLU A 123 -10.75 -5.14 -7.09
C GLU A 123 -10.98 -6.36 -7.99
N VAL A 124 -10.14 -7.39 -7.84
CA VAL A 124 -10.15 -8.62 -8.65
C VAL A 124 -10.45 -9.88 -7.85
N GLY A 125 -10.68 -9.74 -6.54
CA GLY A 125 -11.09 -10.85 -5.68
C GLY A 125 -11.36 -10.44 -4.24
N ARG A 126 -12.23 -11.22 -3.58
CA ARG A 126 -12.51 -11.16 -2.15
C ARG A 126 -12.29 -12.57 -1.61
N ASP A 127 -11.56 -12.70 -0.50
CA ASP A 127 -11.03 -13.94 0.09
C ASP A 127 -9.75 -14.51 -0.56
N PRO A 128 -8.55 -14.02 -0.16
CA PRO A 128 -8.31 -12.72 0.47
C PRO A 128 -8.65 -11.55 -0.47
N TRP A 129 -8.61 -10.31 0.03
CA TRP A 129 -8.80 -9.14 -0.81
C TRP A 129 -7.67 -9.05 -1.84
N ARG A 130 -8.03 -8.97 -3.12
CA ARG A 130 -7.07 -8.87 -4.22
C ARG A 130 -7.39 -7.68 -5.09
N PHE A 131 -6.37 -6.92 -5.40
CA PHE A 131 -6.44 -5.74 -6.24
C PHE A 131 -5.38 -5.79 -7.35
N ARG A 132 -5.64 -5.12 -8.45
CA ARG A 132 -4.69 -4.97 -9.56
C ARG A 132 -4.31 -3.51 -9.75
N ALA A 133 -3.01 -3.28 -9.88
CA ALA A 133 -2.43 -2.02 -10.32
C ALA A 133 -1.81 -2.20 -11.72
N ARG A 134 -1.96 -1.18 -12.56
CA ARG A 134 -1.39 -1.10 -13.91
C ARG A 134 0.12 -0.99 -13.88
N ASP A 135 0.64 -0.30 -12.87
CA ASP A 135 2.06 -0.08 -12.62
C ASP A 135 2.32 0.25 -11.15
N TYR A 136 3.60 0.49 -10.81
CA TYR A 136 4.03 0.80 -9.46
C TYR A 136 3.57 2.20 -9.00
N ASP A 137 3.39 3.15 -9.92
CA ASP A 137 2.94 4.50 -9.58
C ASP A 137 1.50 4.47 -9.05
N GLU A 138 0.61 3.78 -9.77
CA GLU A 138 -0.77 3.56 -9.33
C GLU A 138 -0.83 2.79 -8.00
N LEU A 139 0.03 1.79 -7.80
CA LEU A 139 0.10 1.05 -6.53
C LEU A 139 0.45 1.96 -5.34
N VAL A 140 1.43 2.85 -5.48
CA VAL A 140 1.86 3.71 -4.37
C VAL A 140 0.94 4.92 -4.15
N ASP A 141 0.19 5.32 -5.18
CA ASP A 141 -0.82 6.39 -5.13
C ASP A 141 -2.18 5.89 -4.63
N SER A 142 -2.37 4.58 -4.49
CA SER A 142 -3.61 3.97 -3.99
C SER A 142 -3.45 3.50 -2.54
N PRO A 143 -3.75 4.35 -1.53
CA PRO A 143 -3.64 3.95 -0.13
C PRO A 143 -4.59 2.79 0.21
N ILE A 144 -4.23 2.06 1.25
CA ILE A 144 -5.03 0.97 1.80
C ILE A 144 -5.63 1.45 3.13
N ASP A 145 -6.95 1.36 3.23
CA ASP A 145 -7.67 1.51 4.48
C ASP A 145 -8.32 0.18 4.84
N ALA A 146 -8.10 -0.32 6.05
CA ALA A 146 -8.72 -1.55 6.49
C ALA A 146 -9.13 -1.48 7.96
N GLY A 147 -10.29 -2.02 8.30
CA GLY A 147 -10.76 -1.97 9.68
C GLY A 147 -12.21 -2.34 9.86
N THR A 148 -12.72 -2.06 11.05
CA THR A 148 -14.13 -2.24 11.45
C THR A 148 -14.96 -0.96 11.33
N GLY A 149 -14.38 0.09 10.74
CA GLY A 149 -14.97 1.41 10.58
C GLY A 149 -16.29 1.44 9.79
N ALA A 150 -16.96 2.59 9.86
CA ALA A 150 -18.19 2.83 9.12
C ALA A 150 -17.88 3.29 7.69
N GLU A 151 -18.74 2.90 6.75
CA GLU A 151 -18.71 3.35 5.37
C GLU A 151 -20.02 4.05 5.03
N LEU A 152 -19.93 5.29 4.56
CA LEU A 152 -21.06 6.04 4.04
C LEU A 152 -21.00 6.07 2.53
N THR A 153 -22.07 5.64 1.88
CA THR A 153 -22.24 5.73 0.43
C THR A 153 -23.27 6.81 0.08
N PHE A 154 -22.98 7.56 -0.99
CA PHE A 154 -23.87 8.59 -1.55
C PHE A 154 -23.58 8.78 -3.05
N GLN A 155 -24.46 9.50 -3.75
CA GLN A 155 -24.31 9.79 -5.18
C GLN A 155 -24.43 11.29 -5.43
N VAL A 156 -23.57 11.80 -6.31
CA VAL A 156 -23.59 13.19 -6.78
C VAL A 156 -23.48 13.14 -8.29
N GLU A 157 -24.46 13.72 -8.99
CA GLU A 157 -24.50 13.78 -10.47
C GLU A 157 -24.31 12.42 -11.18
N GLY A 158 -24.81 11.34 -10.56
CA GLY A 158 -24.69 9.98 -11.10
C GLY A 158 -23.36 9.27 -10.79
N VAL A 159 -22.43 9.93 -10.10
CA VAL A 159 -21.15 9.35 -9.65
C VAL A 159 -21.30 8.85 -8.21
N ALA A 160 -20.95 7.58 -7.99
CA ALA A 160 -20.94 6.97 -6.66
C ALA A 160 -19.74 7.43 -5.85
N HIS A 161 -20.00 7.86 -4.61
CA HIS A 161 -18.99 8.31 -3.65
C HIS A 161 -19.05 7.47 -2.39
N ARG A 162 -17.90 7.33 -1.74
CA ARG A 162 -17.71 6.60 -0.48
C ARG A 162 -16.94 7.49 0.49
N ALA A 163 -17.37 7.52 1.75
CA ALA A 163 -16.62 8.12 2.86
C ALA A 163 -16.40 7.05 3.92
N LEU A 164 -15.12 6.75 4.19
CA LEU A 164 -14.70 5.82 5.22
C LEU A 164 -14.44 6.58 6.52
N LEU A 165 -14.92 6.02 7.63
CA LEU A 165 -14.83 6.62 8.95
C LEU A 165 -14.23 5.61 9.91
N CYS A 166 -13.06 5.92 10.42
CA CYS A 166 -12.30 5.04 11.30
C CYS A 166 -12.47 5.47 12.76
N GLY A 167 -12.55 4.48 13.66
CA GLY A 167 -12.74 4.66 15.10
C GLY A 167 -14.19 4.44 15.58
N GLU A 168 -14.32 3.99 16.83
CA GLU A 168 -15.62 3.81 17.49
C GLU A 168 -16.19 5.15 17.98
N GLY A 169 -17.51 5.31 17.89
CA GLY A 169 -18.22 6.38 18.62
C GLY A 169 -18.08 7.78 18.01
N GLY A 170 -17.88 7.89 16.70
CA GLY A 170 -17.79 9.18 16.04
C GLY A 170 -18.99 10.08 16.36
N ASN A 171 -18.71 11.27 16.91
CA ASN A 171 -19.69 12.33 17.13
C ASN A 171 -20.05 13.00 15.79
N TYR A 172 -20.64 12.24 14.87
CA TYR A 172 -21.09 12.71 13.57
C TYR A 172 -22.53 12.25 13.31
N ALA A 173 -23.24 13.02 12.50
CA ALA A 173 -24.58 12.68 12.02
C ALA A 173 -24.43 12.15 10.58
N PRO A 174 -24.57 10.83 10.33
CA PRO A 174 -24.27 10.22 9.04
C PRO A 174 -24.99 10.88 7.86
N ASP A 175 -26.29 11.14 8.00
CA ASP A 175 -27.09 11.72 6.92
C ASP A 175 -26.71 13.17 6.63
N ARG A 176 -26.45 13.96 7.68
CA ARG A 176 -25.97 15.33 7.54
C ARG A 176 -24.59 15.37 6.89
N LEU A 177 -23.69 14.47 7.27
CA LEU A 177 -22.36 14.38 6.67
C LEU A 177 -22.46 14.05 5.18
N LYS A 178 -23.32 13.10 4.79
CA LYS A 178 -23.57 12.80 3.36
C LYS A 178 -24.11 14.01 2.61
N GLU A 179 -25.06 14.75 3.20
CA GLU A 179 -25.62 15.96 2.59
C GLU A 179 -24.55 17.04 2.40
N ASP A 180 -23.76 17.32 3.44
CA ASP A 180 -22.71 18.33 3.40
C ASP A 180 -21.61 17.96 2.39
N LEU A 181 -21.15 16.70 2.36
CA LEU A 181 -20.21 16.21 1.35
C LEU A 181 -20.78 16.29 -0.07
N SER A 182 -22.05 15.94 -0.26
CA SER A 182 -22.70 16.02 -1.58
C SER A 182 -22.71 17.46 -2.10
N ARG A 183 -22.99 18.44 -1.23
CA ARG A 183 -22.96 19.86 -1.58
C ARG A 183 -21.55 20.31 -1.99
N ILE A 184 -20.52 19.91 -1.24
CA ILE A 184 -19.12 20.23 -1.55
C ILE A 184 -18.74 19.70 -2.93
N VAL A 185 -19.03 18.43 -3.20
CA VAL A 185 -18.71 17.80 -4.49
C VAL A 185 -19.43 18.50 -5.64
N SER A 186 -20.72 18.82 -5.48
CA SER A 186 -21.51 19.51 -6.53
C SER A 186 -21.12 20.96 -6.80
N ALA A 187 -20.31 21.57 -5.92
CA ALA A 187 -19.89 22.96 -6.04
C ALA A 187 -18.55 23.13 -6.80
N THR A 188 -17.97 22.03 -7.29
CA THR A 188 -16.70 21.98 -8.03
C THR A 188 -16.97 21.81 -9.52
#